data_AF-X1EZU6-F1
#
_entry.id   AF-X1EZU6-F1
#
_cell.length_a   1.000
_cell.length_b   1.000
_cell.length_c   1.000
_cell.angle_alpha   90.00
_cell.angle_beta   90.00
_cell.angle_gamma   90.00
#
_symmetry.space_group_name_H-M   'P 1'
#
loop_
_entity.id
_entity.type
_entity.pdbx_description
1 polymer ?
#
loop_
_entity_poly.entity_id
_entity_poly.type
_entity_poly.pdbx_seq_one_letter_code
_entity_poly.pdbx_strand_id
1 'polypeptide(L)'
;MKRKNLFTHVFTLILILLAISVASVSCQITWYGEKDISETGEAGDMNEAGSQLQEQGGEKSEDEAEEITTISLWISNLIPEYISTEVRYELSKVFDEIIIADEKDNSDVWVEIDISGKESEIRWVLVPVVSFFRSFDDITYENIKEFWGGNKEVLNYISVDGSEPELIVTEEVFKVLEKIFGKSGNENIKIESREELSLNIENNNSLSIVPFNDIEKKYKVLNLDNMSVFDKDLDTASYPLALTVS
;
A
#
# COMPACT_ATOMS: atom_id res chain seq x y z
N MET A 1 -6.27 8.67 33.96
CA MET A 1 -5.58 7.35 33.96
C MET A 1 -6.37 6.21 33.29
N LYS A 2 -7.69 6.35 33.03
CA LYS A 2 -8.50 5.35 32.28
C LYS A 2 -8.43 5.43 30.74
N ARG A 3 -8.01 6.58 30.17
CA ARG A 3 -7.97 6.83 28.71
C ARG A 3 -6.95 5.97 27.94
N LYS A 4 -5.83 5.61 28.57
CA LYS A 4 -4.75 4.85 27.92
C LYS A 4 -5.16 3.43 27.52
N ASN A 5 -5.91 2.73 28.38
CA ASN A 5 -6.33 1.36 28.09
C ASN A 5 -7.42 1.29 27.01
N LEU A 6 -8.29 2.29 26.93
CA LEU A 6 -9.27 2.38 25.84
C LEU A 6 -8.58 2.61 24.49
N PHE A 7 -7.57 3.48 24.46
CA PHE A 7 -6.79 3.80 23.27
C PHE A 7 -5.98 2.61 22.76
N THR A 8 -5.35 1.83 23.65
CA THR A 8 -4.63 0.60 23.25
C THR A 8 -5.57 -0.42 22.63
N HIS A 9 -6.76 -0.62 23.21
CA HIS A 9 -7.72 -1.58 22.68
C HIS A 9 -8.31 -1.16 21.34
N VAL A 10 -8.61 0.13 21.14
CA VAL A 10 -9.08 0.68 19.87
C VAL A 10 -8.00 0.60 18.79
N PHE A 11 -6.74 0.89 19.13
CA PHE A 11 -5.61 0.78 18.21
C PHE A 11 -5.34 -0.66 17.77
N THR A 12 -5.36 -1.64 18.70
CA THR A 12 -5.30 -3.06 18.32
C THR A 12 -6.49 -3.48 17.47
N LEU A 13 -7.69 -2.95 17.73
CA LEU A 13 -8.87 -3.26 16.92
C LEU A 13 -8.74 -2.71 15.50
N ILE A 14 -8.19 -1.51 15.33
CA ILE A 14 -7.94 -0.87 14.03
C ILE A 14 -6.87 -1.64 13.25
N LEU A 15 -5.78 -2.06 13.90
CA LEU A 15 -4.74 -2.90 13.27
C LEU A 15 -5.30 -4.26 12.82
N ILE A 16 -6.15 -4.88 13.65
CA ILE A 16 -6.85 -6.13 13.29
C ILE A 16 -7.83 -5.90 12.13
N LEU A 17 -8.55 -4.76 12.10
CA LEU A 17 -9.48 -4.44 11.01
C LEU A 17 -8.74 -4.15 9.68
N LEU A 18 -7.58 -3.48 9.73
CA LEU A 18 -6.67 -3.29 8.59
C LEU A 18 -6.15 -4.63 8.05
N ALA A 19 -5.80 -5.57 8.93
CA ALA A 19 -5.37 -6.91 8.51
C ALA A 19 -6.50 -7.71 7.83
N ILE A 20 -7.74 -7.58 8.32
CA ILE A 20 -8.91 -8.27 7.78
C ILE A 20 -9.33 -7.67 6.42
N SER A 21 -9.23 -6.35 6.22
CA SER A 21 -9.57 -5.73 4.92
C SER A 21 -8.62 -6.18 3.81
N VAL A 22 -7.31 -6.26 4.09
CA VAL A 22 -6.29 -6.72 3.13
C VAL A 22 -6.47 -8.20 2.77
N ALA A 23 -6.88 -9.06 3.72
CA ALA A 23 -7.16 -10.47 3.45
C ALA A 23 -8.42 -10.68 2.58
N SER A 24 -9.38 -9.76 2.63
CA SER A 24 -10.66 -9.88 1.90
C SER A 24 -10.57 -9.53 0.41
N VAL A 25 -9.53 -8.82 -0.03
CA VAL A 25 -9.32 -8.49 -1.45
C VAL A 25 -8.92 -9.73 -2.27
N SER A 26 -8.41 -10.79 -1.63
CA SER A 26 -8.02 -12.03 -2.32
C SER A 26 -9.14 -13.07 -2.47
N CYS A 27 -10.40 -12.75 -2.10
CA CYS A 27 -11.50 -13.70 -2.18
C CYS A 27 -12.80 -13.10 -2.73
N GLN A 28 -12.76 -12.45 -3.89
CA GLN A 28 -13.97 -12.19 -4.70
C GLN A 28 -13.69 -12.35 -6.20
N ILE A 29 -13.21 -13.54 -6.62
CA ILE A 29 -13.39 -14.00 -8.00
C ILE A 29 -14.01 -15.40 -7.95
N THR A 30 -15.32 -15.45 -7.75
CA THR A 30 -16.14 -16.51 -8.34
C THR A 30 -17.57 -16.00 -8.54
N TRP A 31 -17.96 -15.96 -9.81
CA TRP A 31 -19.29 -16.38 -10.27
C TRP A 31 -20.48 -15.47 -9.94
N TYR A 32 -20.91 -14.67 -10.92
CA TYR A 32 -22.35 -14.48 -11.16
C TYR A 32 -22.59 -14.38 -12.67
N GLY A 33 -23.12 -15.47 -13.22
CA GLY A 33 -23.73 -15.51 -14.54
C GLY A 33 -25.16 -15.00 -14.48
N GLU A 34 -25.47 -14.09 -15.40
CA GLU A 34 -26.64 -14.06 -16.26
C GLU A 34 -28.01 -14.44 -15.68
N LYS A 35 -28.88 -13.43 -15.57
CA LYS A 35 -30.28 -13.55 -15.98
C LYS A 35 -30.90 -12.17 -16.22
N ASP A 36 -31.18 -11.90 -17.49
CA ASP A 36 -32.28 -11.04 -17.93
C ASP A 36 -33.60 -11.53 -17.31
N ILE A 37 -34.54 -10.60 -17.05
CA ILE A 37 -35.96 -10.72 -17.39
C ILE A 37 -36.63 -9.33 -17.28
N SER A 38 -37.47 -9.10 -18.28
CA SER A 38 -38.32 -7.97 -18.65
C SER A 38 -39.53 -7.64 -17.76
N GLU A 39 -39.92 -6.37 -17.85
CA GLU A 39 -41.24 -5.69 -17.82
C GLU A 39 -42.57 -6.36 -17.38
N THR A 40 -43.47 -5.43 -16.97
CA THR A 40 -44.96 -5.46 -16.85
C THR A 40 -45.53 -6.14 -15.60
N GLY A 41 -46.57 -5.65 -14.91
CA GLY A 41 -47.45 -4.48 -15.07
C GLY A 41 -48.56 -4.52 -14.00
N GLU A 42 -49.16 -3.34 -13.77
CA GLU A 42 -50.53 -3.04 -13.30
C GLU A 42 -51.11 -3.44 -11.92
N ALA A 43 -51.52 -2.35 -11.22
CA ALA A 43 -52.86 -2.03 -10.68
C ALA A 43 -53.37 -2.67 -9.37
N GLY A 44 -53.78 -1.78 -8.45
CA GLY A 44 -54.58 -2.06 -7.26
C GLY A 44 -54.97 -0.77 -6.55
N ASP A 45 -56.28 -0.57 -6.37
CA ASP A 45 -57.01 0.69 -6.26
C ASP A 45 -57.21 1.25 -4.81
N MET A 46 -57.74 2.46 -4.78
CA MET A 46 -58.11 3.45 -3.74
C MET A 46 -58.73 2.99 -2.40
N ASN A 47 -58.56 3.83 -1.36
CA ASN A 47 -59.60 4.50 -0.52
C ASN A 47 -58.92 5.26 0.64
N GLU A 48 -58.99 6.59 0.83
CA GLU A 48 -60.08 7.54 1.13
C GLU A 48 -60.16 7.92 2.65
N ALA A 49 -59.94 9.22 2.89
CA ALA A 49 -60.42 10.14 3.94
C ALA A 49 -60.26 9.86 5.47
N GLY A 50 -59.54 10.80 6.13
CA GLY A 50 -60.17 11.70 7.11
C GLY A 50 -59.85 11.50 8.61
N SER A 51 -59.16 12.48 9.21
CA SER A 51 -59.58 13.21 10.43
C SER A 51 -58.39 13.86 11.14
N GLN A 52 -58.49 15.17 11.40
CA GLN A 52 -57.64 15.91 12.34
C GLN A 52 -58.05 15.62 13.79
N LEU A 53 -57.12 15.79 14.74
CA LEU A 53 -57.32 16.47 16.04
C LEU A 53 -55.93 16.65 16.72
N GLN A 54 -55.66 17.87 17.20
CA GLN A 54 -54.56 18.24 18.10
C GLN A 54 -54.79 17.70 19.52
N GLU A 55 -53.73 17.37 20.26
CA GLU A 55 -53.37 18.09 21.52
C GLU A 55 -52.04 17.59 22.12
N GLN A 56 -51.52 18.43 23.02
CA GLN A 56 -50.16 18.56 23.54
C GLN A 56 -49.69 17.42 24.47
N GLY A 57 -48.37 17.35 24.66
CA GLY A 57 -47.83 17.22 26.03
C GLY A 57 -46.56 16.38 26.19
N GLY A 58 -45.41 17.08 26.36
CA GLY A 58 -44.22 16.63 27.09
C GLY A 58 -43.37 15.55 26.41
N GLU A 59 -42.08 15.40 26.69
CA GLU A 59 -41.12 16.16 27.46
C GLU A 59 -39.75 15.57 27.02
N LYS A 60 -38.74 16.41 26.87
CA LYS A 60 -37.30 16.04 26.79
C LYS A 60 -36.90 15.00 25.73
N SER A 61 -36.36 15.49 24.61
CA SER A 61 -35.12 14.92 24.08
C SER A 61 -34.03 15.92 24.39
N GLU A 62 -33.21 15.61 25.39
CA GLU A 62 -31.86 16.16 25.47
C GLU A 62 -31.22 15.86 24.11
N ASP A 63 -30.90 16.90 23.34
CA ASP A 63 -29.89 16.80 22.29
C ASP A 63 -28.62 16.32 23.00
N GLU A 64 -28.41 15.00 23.02
CA GLU A 64 -27.07 14.45 23.18
C GLU A 64 -26.30 14.96 21.97
N ALA A 65 -25.63 16.10 22.13
CA ALA A 65 -24.67 16.57 21.17
C ALA A 65 -23.65 15.45 21.01
N GLU A 66 -23.70 14.75 19.88
CA GLU A 66 -22.73 13.71 19.53
C GLU A 66 -21.33 14.31 19.73
N GLU A 67 -20.57 13.77 20.67
CA GLU A 67 -19.20 14.22 20.90
C GLU A 67 -18.39 13.89 19.65
N ILE A 68 -18.11 14.91 18.84
CA ILE A 68 -17.26 14.79 17.65
C ILE A 68 -15.91 14.21 18.08
N THR A 69 -15.56 13.06 17.52
CA THR A 69 -14.30 12.38 17.76
C THR A 69 -13.27 12.86 16.73
N THR A 70 -12.27 13.60 17.19
CA THR A 70 -11.18 14.12 16.35
C THR A 70 -9.86 13.38 16.63
N ILE A 71 -9.08 13.13 15.59
CA ILE A 71 -7.73 12.57 15.67
C ILE A 71 -6.75 13.33 14.79
N SER A 72 -5.51 13.53 15.25
CA SER A 72 -4.42 14.05 14.41
C SER A 72 -3.54 12.92 13.86
N LEU A 73 -3.32 12.94 12.54
CA LEU A 73 -2.63 11.90 11.78
C LEU A 73 -1.43 12.47 11.02
N TRP A 74 -0.24 11.89 11.20
CA TRP A 74 0.91 12.14 10.35
C TRP A 74 1.22 10.90 9.51
N ILE A 75 1.51 11.07 8.22
CA ILE A 75 1.96 9.97 7.35
C ILE A 75 3.28 10.38 6.74
N SER A 76 4.30 9.54 6.88
CA SER A 76 5.60 9.77 6.24
C SER A 76 5.42 9.90 4.73
N ASN A 77 6.10 10.87 4.13
CA ASN A 77 6.14 11.08 2.68
C ASN A 77 6.81 9.93 1.89
N LEU A 78 7.32 8.91 2.58
CA LEU A 78 7.83 7.68 1.99
C LEU A 78 6.76 6.59 1.86
N ILE A 79 5.58 6.80 2.44
CA ILE A 79 4.46 5.89 2.32
C ILE A 79 3.75 6.15 0.98
N PRO A 80 3.53 5.11 0.16
CA PRO A 80 2.80 5.23 -1.09
C PRO A 80 1.39 5.79 -0.93
N GLU A 81 0.90 6.51 -1.93
CA GLU A 81 -0.40 7.17 -1.89
C GLU A 81 -1.58 6.19 -1.72
N TYR A 82 -1.47 4.98 -2.27
CA TYR A 82 -2.51 3.98 -2.09
C TYR A 82 -2.60 3.48 -0.64
N ILE A 83 -1.47 3.40 0.08
CA ILE A 83 -1.44 3.05 1.51
C ILE A 83 -1.96 4.24 2.33
N SER A 84 -1.52 5.46 2.01
CA SER A 84 -1.94 6.67 2.72
C SER A 84 -3.47 6.87 2.62
N THR A 85 -4.04 6.62 1.44
CA THR A 85 -5.48 6.69 1.18
C THR A 85 -6.25 5.65 1.99
N GLU A 86 -5.77 4.40 2.01
CA GLU A 86 -6.42 3.32 2.74
C GLU A 86 -6.41 3.58 4.26
N VAL A 87 -5.28 4.03 4.81
CA VAL A 87 -5.17 4.41 6.23
C VAL A 87 -6.19 5.50 6.58
N ARG A 88 -6.28 6.55 5.76
CA ARG A 88 -7.25 7.64 5.98
C ARG A 88 -8.69 7.16 5.89
N TYR A 89 -8.97 6.28 4.93
CA TYR A 89 -10.30 5.68 4.76
C TYR A 89 -10.70 4.87 6.00
N GLU A 90 -9.84 3.99 6.50
CA GLU A 90 -10.14 3.18 7.70
C GLU A 90 -10.32 4.04 8.95
N LEU A 91 -9.47 5.07 9.14
CA LEU A 91 -9.63 5.99 10.27
C LEU A 91 -10.93 6.80 10.20
N SER A 92 -11.40 7.14 8.99
CA SER A 92 -12.65 7.90 8.82
C SER A 92 -13.90 7.12 9.19
N LYS A 93 -13.79 5.79 9.34
CA LYS A 93 -14.89 4.94 9.86
C LYS A 93 -15.00 4.97 11.38
N VAL A 94 -13.95 5.44 12.07
CA VAL A 94 -13.84 5.43 13.53
C VAL A 94 -13.89 6.84 14.11
N PHE A 95 -13.32 7.81 13.40
CA PHE A 95 -13.25 9.20 13.82
C PHE A 95 -14.04 10.09 12.87
N ASP A 96 -14.78 11.04 13.43
CA ASP A 96 -15.59 12.00 12.67
C ASP A 96 -14.73 13.01 11.93
N GLU A 97 -13.57 13.36 12.50
CA GLU A 97 -12.63 14.32 11.91
C GLU A 97 -11.18 13.85 12.01
N ILE A 98 -10.48 13.89 10.88
CA ILE A 98 -9.04 13.59 10.79
C ILE A 98 -8.29 14.89 10.44
N ILE A 99 -7.42 15.33 11.33
CA ILE A 99 -6.53 16.46 11.12
C ILE A 99 -5.18 15.93 10.64
N ILE A 100 -4.73 16.33 9.45
CA ILE A 100 -3.39 15.95 8.98
C ILE A 100 -2.35 16.84 9.66
N ALA A 101 -1.46 16.22 10.42
CA ALA A 101 -0.34 16.90 11.08
C ALA A 101 0.84 17.05 10.10
N ASP A 102 1.55 18.18 10.17
CA ASP A 102 2.75 18.44 9.37
C ASP A 102 3.99 17.70 9.91
N GLU A 103 4.03 17.47 11.23
CA GLU A 103 5.14 16.84 11.93
C GLU A 103 4.67 15.67 12.78
N LYS A 104 5.49 14.61 12.81
CA LYS A 104 5.24 13.39 13.57
C LYS A 104 4.99 13.66 15.05
N ASP A 105 5.79 14.51 15.67
CA ASP A 105 5.75 14.79 17.11
C ASP A 105 4.46 15.52 17.55
N ASN A 106 3.71 16.09 16.60
CA ASN A 106 2.45 16.80 16.83
C ASN A 106 1.22 15.95 16.47
N SER A 107 1.39 14.64 16.23
CA SER A 107 0.32 13.72 15.85
C SER A 107 -0.06 12.75 16.97
N ASP A 108 -1.33 12.39 17.03
CA ASP A 108 -1.83 11.32 17.91
C ASP A 108 -1.53 9.93 17.33
N VAL A 109 -1.53 9.84 16.00
CA VAL A 109 -1.23 8.62 15.22
C VAL A 109 -0.26 8.98 14.11
N TRP A 110 0.73 8.14 13.88
CA TRP A 110 1.66 8.27 12.76
C TRP A 110 1.78 6.97 11.97
N VAL A 111 2.08 7.08 10.68
CA VAL A 111 2.39 5.94 9.81
C VAL A 111 3.74 6.16 9.12
N GLU A 112 4.64 5.19 9.23
CA GLU A 112 5.95 5.23 8.60
C GLU A 112 6.49 3.85 8.20
N ILE A 113 7.51 3.84 7.36
CA ILE A 113 8.28 2.62 7.09
C ILE A 113 9.19 2.35 8.29
N ASP A 114 9.04 1.17 8.90
CA ASP A 114 9.89 0.68 9.98
C ASP A 114 10.92 -0.32 9.44
N ILE A 115 12.20 0.05 9.48
CA ILE A 115 13.31 -0.81 9.07
C ILE A 115 13.80 -1.69 10.23
N SER A 116 13.39 -1.41 11.46
CA SER A 116 13.76 -2.20 12.64
C SER A 116 13.04 -3.53 12.73
N GLY A 117 12.05 -3.78 11.86
CA GLY A 117 11.39 -5.07 11.72
C GLY A 117 10.47 -5.41 12.89
N LYS A 118 9.86 -4.42 13.56
CA LYS A 118 8.83 -4.71 14.56
C LYS A 118 7.64 -5.43 13.92
N GLU A 119 6.90 -6.16 14.75
CA GLU A 119 5.72 -6.91 14.33
C GLU A 119 4.60 -5.97 13.88
N SER A 120 4.62 -5.61 12.59
CA SER A 120 3.43 -5.18 11.85
C SER A 120 3.09 -6.24 10.82
N GLU A 121 1.80 -6.42 10.60
CA GLU A 121 1.26 -7.30 9.56
C GLU A 121 1.27 -6.61 8.19
N ILE A 122 1.37 -5.28 8.15
CA ILE A 122 1.38 -4.51 6.90
C ILE A 122 2.80 -4.48 6.32
N ARG A 123 2.95 -5.06 5.14
CA ARG A 123 4.22 -5.12 4.39
C ARG A 123 4.05 -4.45 3.03
N TRP A 124 4.93 -3.51 2.72
CA TRP A 124 5.08 -2.97 1.38
C TRP A 124 6.23 -3.69 0.67
N VAL A 125 5.90 -4.46 -0.36
CA VAL A 125 6.87 -5.32 -1.07
C VAL A 125 7.43 -4.60 -2.29
N LEU A 126 8.75 -4.45 -2.34
CA LEU A 126 9.50 -3.99 -3.52
C LEU A 126 10.10 -5.19 -4.26
N VAL A 127 10.11 -5.13 -5.58
CA VAL A 127 10.37 -6.28 -6.44
C VAL A 127 11.40 -5.92 -7.50
N PRO A 128 12.51 -6.66 -7.61
CA PRO A 128 13.46 -6.47 -8.69
C PRO A 128 12.86 -6.97 -10.01
N VAL A 129 12.95 -6.14 -11.04
CA VAL A 129 12.40 -6.43 -12.36
C VAL A 129 13.37 -6.01 -13.46
N VAL A 130 13.27 -6.69 -14.59
CA VAL A 130 13.99 -6.36 -15.82
C VAL A 130 13.02 -6.38 -17.00
N SER A 131 13.48 -5.99 -18.18
CA SER A 131 12.71 -6.20 -19.41
C SER A 131 12.33 -7.68 -19.57
N PHE A 132 11.12 -7.94 -20.06
CA PHE A 132 10.63 -9.30 -20.27
C PHE A 132 11.56 -10.19 -21.12
N PHE A 133 12.32 -9.58 -22.03
CA PHE A 133 13.19 -10.29 -22.98
C PHE A 133 14.52 -10.79 -22.39
N ARG A 134 14.79 -10.54 -21.10
CA ARG A 134 16.04 -10.99 -20.45
C ARG A 134 16.00 -12.49 -20.17
N SER A 135 17.17 -13.14 -20.13
CA SER A 135 17.30 -14.60 -19.97
C SER A 135 17.61 -15.09 -18.56
N PHE A 136 17.92 -14.20 -17.61
CA PHE A 136 18.23 -14.56 -16.22
C PHE A 136 17.05 -14.27 -15.31
N ASP A 137 16.79 -15.13 -14.34
CA ASP A 137 15.57 -15.08 -13.52
C ASP A 137 15.83 -14.73 -12.06
N ASP A 138 17.10 -14.66 -11.64
CA ASP A 138 17.48 -14.51 -10.24
C ASP A 138 18.40 -13.30 -10.02
N ILE A 139 18.25 -12.70 -8.85
CA ILE A 139 19.15 -11.69 -8.28
C ILE A 139 19.23 -11.90 -6.78
N THR A 140 20.36 -11.55 -6.16
CA THR A 140 20.49 -11.61 -4.69
C THR A 140 20.34 -10.23 -4.07
N TYR A 141 19.85 -10.19 -2.83
CA TYR A 141 19.79 -8.95 -2.05
C TYR A 141 21.17 -8.33 -1.88
N GLU A 142 22.20 -9.17 -1.68
CA GLU A 142 23.58 -8.69 -1.57
C GLU A 142 24.07 -8.08 -2.89
N ASN A 143 23.68 -8.60 -4.07
CA ASN A 143 24.04 -7.95 -5.34
C ASN A 143 23.42 -6.55 -5.45
N ILE A 144 22.15 -6.38 -5.06
CA ILE A 144 21.48 -5.07 -5.06
C ILE A 144 22.20 -4.10 -4.12
N LYS A 145 22.52 -4.56 -2.90
CA LYS A 145 23.17 -3.76 -1.88
C LYS A 145 24.62 -3.38 -2.25
N GLU A 146 25.39 -4.31 -2.80
CA GLU A 146 26.74 -4.03 -3.31
C GLU A 146 26.71 -3.06 -4.48
N PHE A 147 25.77 -3.24 -5.42
CA PHE A 147 25.59 -2.33 -6.54
C PHE A 147 25.23 -0.93 -6.03
N TRP A 148 24.28 -0.82 -5.10
CA TRP A 148 23.91 0.44 -4.44
C TRP A 148 25.10 1.10 -3.74
N GLY A 149 25.96 0.30 -3.10
CA GLY A 149 27.18 0.75 -2.44
C GLY A 149 28.30 1.22 -3.37
N GLY A 150 28.17 1.02 -4.69
CA GLY A 150 29.14 1.47 -5.70
C GLY A 150 29.91 0.36 -6.43
N ASN A 151 29.72 -0.91 -6.07
CA ASN A 151 30.34 -2.03 -6.81
C ASN A 151 29.56 -2.30 -8.10
N LYS A 152 29.87 -1.57 -9.18
CA LYS A 152 29.19 -1.71 -10.48
C LYS A 152 29.35 -3.11 -11.08
N GLU A 153 30.48 -3.77 -10.83
CA GLU A 153 30.81 -5.05 -11.45
C GLU A 153 29.91 -6.21 -11.02
N VAL A 154 29.30 -6.11 -9.83
CA VAL A 154 28.45 -7.16 -9.25
C VAL A 154 27.24 -7.49 -10.13
N LEU A 155 26.77 -6.54 -10.95
CA LEU A 155 25.65 -6.73 -11.86
C LEU A 155 26.07 -6.85 -13.33
N ASN A 156 27.36 -6.97 -13.68
CA ASN A 156 27.79 -7.04 -15.08
C ASN A 156 27.12 -8.18 -15.88
N TYR A 157 26.67 -9.24 -15.21
CA TYR A 157 25.94 -10.34 -15.84
C TYR A 157 24.57 -9.93 -16.42
N ILE A 158 24.01 -8.78 -15.99
CA ILE A 158 22.78 -8.23 -16.58
C ILE A 158 23.05 -7.41 -17.83
N SER A 159 24.30 -7.21 -18.24
CA SER A 159 24.64 -6.47 -19.45
C SER A 159 24.81 -7.44 -20.63
N VAL A 160 24.10 -7.19 -21.75
CA VAL A 160 24.26 -8.01 -22.97
C VAL A 160 25.48 -7.58 -23.79
N ASP A 161 25.78 -6.29 -23.81
CA ASP A 161 26.80 -5.67 -24.67
C ASP A 161 28.06 -5.23 -23.93
N GLY A 162 28.13 -5.51 -22.62
CA GLY A 162 29.26 -5.12 -21.76
C GLY A 162 29.21 -3.67 -21.29
N SER A 163 28.13 -2.93 -21.58
CA SER A 163 27.86 -1.63 -20.95
C SER A 163 27.66 -1.78 -19.44
N GLU A 164 27.98 -0.72 -18.69
CA GLU A 164 27.82 -0.73 -17.24
C GLU A 164 26.34 -0.91 -16.86
N PRO A 165 26.02 -1.74 -15.86
CA PRO A 165 24.64 -1.90 -15.40
C PRO A 165 24.08 -0.60 -14.82
N GLU A 166 22.79 -0.39 -15.04
CA GLU A 166 22.04 0.78 -14.55
C GLU A 166 20.84 0.34 -13.71
N LEU A 167 20.62 0.99 -12.57
CA LEU A 167 19.40 0.86 -11.78
C LEU A 167 18.47 2.02 -12.11
N ILE A 168 17.30 1.73 -12.67
CA ILE A 168 16.29 2.73 -13.03
C ILE A 168 15.13 2.58 -12.05
N VAL A 169 14.79 3.63 -11.33
CA VAL A 169 13.75 3.62 -10.29
C VAL A 169 12.92 4.89 -10.33
N THR A 170 11.75 4.87 -9.72
CA THR A 170 10.98 6.10 -9.46
C THR A 170 11.57 6.86 -8.27
N GLU A 171 11.25 8.15 -8.14
CA GLU A 171 11.70 8.97 -7.01
C GLU A 171 11.25 8.40 -5.65
N GLU A 172 10.03 7.87 -5.59
CA GLU A 172 9.47 7.19 -4.43
C GLU A 172 10.33 5.99 -4.01
N VAL A 173 10.62 5.08 -4.95
CA VAL A 173 11.45 3.90 -4.67
C VAL A 173 12.87 4.33 -4.31
N PHE A 174 13.45 5.30 -5.00
CA PHE A 174 14.80 5.78 -4.70
C PHE A 174 14.94 6.25 -3.25
N LYS A 175 14.00 7.09 -2.76
CA LYS A 175 14.00 7.58 -1.37
C LYS A 175 13.88 6.45 -0.35
N VAL A 176 13.13 5.41 -0.71
CA VAL A 176 12.93 4.23 0.14
C VAL A 176 14.18 3.37 0.18
N LEU A 177 14.83 3.16 -0.96
CA LEU A 177 16.13 2.49 -1.03
C LEU A 177 17.20 3.28 -0.25
N GLU A 178 17.22 4.61 -0.31
CA GLU A 178 18.08 5.44 0.55
C GLU A 178 17.78 5.26 2.03
N LYS A 179 16.51 5.07 2.40
CA LYS A 179 16.14 4.79 3.79
C LYS A 179 16.69 3.42 4.25
N ILE A 180 16.62 2.40 3.39
CA ILE A 180 17.03 1.01 3.69
C ILE A 180 18.56 0.87 3.71
N PHE A 181 19.22 1.35 2.65
CA PHE A 181 20.64 1.14 2.41
C PHE A 181 21.53 2.31 2.82
N GLY A 182 20.94 3.47 3.13
CA GLY A 182 21.67 4.73 3.24
C GLY A 182 21.92 5.37 1.87
N LYS A 183 22.67 6.48 1.85
CA LYS A 183 23.01 7.19 0.61
C LYS A 183 23.70 6.25 -0.39
N SER A 184 23.28 6.31 -1.65
CA SER A 184 23.92 5.56 -2.74
C SER A 184 25.39 5.95 -2.89
N GLY A 185 26.25 4.95 -3.03
CA GLY A 185 27.64 5.10 -3.48
C GLY A 185 27.80 4.96 -4.99
N ASN A 186 26.72 4.66 -5.71
CA ASN A 186 26.72 4.43 -7.14
C ASN A 186 26.02 5.57 -7.90
N GLU A 187 26.68 6.04 -8.96
CA GLU A 187 26.18 7.08 -9.85
C GLU A 187 25.32 6.53 -11.01
N ASN A 188 25.36 5.22 -11.28
CA ASN A 188 24.58 4.56 -12.34
C ASN A 188 23.16 4.24 -11.86
N ILE A 189 22.53 5.22 -11.20
CA ILE A 189 21.13 5.16 -10.77
C ILE A 189 20.38 6.29 -11.47
N LYS A 190 19.34 5.94 -12.22
CA LYS A 190 18.48 6.90 -12.91
C LYS A 190 17.14 6.97 -12.20
N ILE A 191 16.70 8.19 -11.95
CA ILE A 191 15.37 8.48 -11.39
C ILE A 191 14.51 8.93 -12.56
N GLU A 192 13.48 8.13 -12.88
CA GLU A 192 12.60 8.36 -14.01
C GLU A 192 11.14 8.44 -13.54
N SER A 193 10.27 8.99 -14.38
CA SER A 193 8.82 8.88 -14.16
C SER A 193 8.35 7.43 -14.30
N ARG A 194 7.20 7.12 -13.71
CA ARG A 194 6.59 5.78 -13.79
C ARG A 194 6.28 5.40 -15.24
N GLU A 195 5.85 6.37 -16.03
CA GLU A 195 5.50 6.22 -17.43
C GLU A 195 6.73 5.87 -18.29
N GLU A 196 7.87 6.50 -17.99
CA GLU A 196 9.13 6.31 -18.73
C GLU A 196 9.91 5.07 -18.27
N LEU A 197 9.72 4.63 -17.03
CA LEU A 197 10.42 3.49 -16.43
C LEU A 197 10.46 2.30 -17.39
N SER A 198 9.30 1.99 -17.95
CA SER A 198 9.15 0.82 -18.80
C SER A 198 9.88 0.86 -20.13
N LEU A 199 9.94 2.03 -20.74
CA LEU A 199 10.67 2.24 -21.99
C LEU A 199 12.18 2.17 -21.72
N ASN A 200 12.61 2.72 -20.58
CA ASN A 200 14.02 2.83 -20.23
C ASN A 200 14.62 1.51 -19.74
N ILE A 201 13.83 0.62 -19.13
CA ILE A 201 14.33 -0.70 -18.71
C ILE A 201 14.44 -1.72 -19.87
N GLU A 202 13.94 -1.40 -21.07
CA GLU A 202 14.16 -2.22 -22.27
C GLU A 202 15.61 -2.21 -22.74
N ASN A 203 16.43 -1.27 -22.25
CA ASN A 203 17.86 -1.24 -22.52
C ASN A 203 18.57 -2.51 -22.00
N ASN A 204 19.62 -2.91 -22.70
CA ASN A 204 20.32 -4.19 -22.53
C ASN A 204 21.15 -4.32 -21.23
N ASN A 205 21.12 -3.33 -20.35
CA ASN A 205 21.92 -3.22 -19.13
C ASN A 205 21.11 -2.71 -17.92
N SER A 206 19.78 -2.63 -18.05
CA SER A 206 18.93 -2.03 -17.02
C SER A 206 18.32 -3.05 -16.07
N LEU A 207 18.31 -2.70 -14.80
CA LEU A 207 17.53 -3.29 -13.72
C LEU A 207 16.59 -2.22 -13.17
N SER A 208 15.43 -2.63 -12.64
CA SER A 208 14.56 -1.77 -11.85
C SER A 208 14.13 -2.47 -10.57
N ILE A 209 13.69 -1.67 -9.59
CA ILE A 209 12.99 -2.13 -8.41
C ILE A 209 11.66 -1.38 -8.39
N VAL A 210 10.55 -2.11 -8.34
CA VAL A 210 9.20 -1.53 -8.38
C VAL A 210 8.36 -2.05 -7.22
N PRO A 211 7.37 -1.29 -6.73
CA PRO A 211 6.35 -1.82 -5.85
C PRO A 211 5.64 -3.02 -6.48
N PHE A 212 5.26 -4.00 -5.67
CA PHE A 212 4.52 -5.18 -6.15
C PHE A 212 3.25 -4.81 -6.93
N ASN A 213 2.53 -3.79 -6.48
CA ASN A 213 1.31 -3.30 -7.12
C ASN A 213 1.57 -2.62 -8.48
N ASP A 214 2.83 -2.35 -8.80
CA ASP A 214 3.25 -1.65 -10.02
C ASP A 214 3.88 -2.61 -11.04
N ILE A 215 3.80 -3.92 -10.80
CA ILE A 215 4.27 -4.91 -11.75
C ILE A 215 3.41 -4.86 -13.01
N GLU A 216 4.05 -4.60 -14.15
CA GLU A 216 3.41 -4.58 -15.46
C GLU A 216 3.81 -5.79 -16.31
N LYS A 217 3.00 -6.13 -17.32
CA LYS A 217 3.24 -7.30 -18.19
C LYS A 217 4.55 -7.27 -18.98
N LYS A 218 5.10 -6.08 -19.20
CA LYS A 218 6.38 -5.85 -19.89
C LYS A 218 7.59 -6.13 -19.01
N TYR A 219 7.37 -6.34 -17.71
CA TYR A 219 8.40 -6.67 -16.74
C TYR A 219 8.52 -8.19 -16.62
N LYS A 220 9.75 -8.67 -16.60
CA LYS A 220 10.06 -9.95 -15.98
C LYS A 220 10.47 -9.69 -14.54
N VAL A 221 9.71 -10.28 -13.64
CA VAL A 221 10.01 -10.28 -12.20
C VAL A 221 11.13 -11.27 -11.93
N LEU A 222 12.15 -10.82 -11.20
CA LEU A 222 13.26 -11.66 -10.77
C LEU A 222 12.94 -12.27 -9.41
N ASN A 223 13.41 -13.50 -9.18
CA ASN A 223 13.47 -14.06 -7.84
C ASN A 223 14.56 -13.34 -7.05
N LEU A 224 14.24 -12.96 -5.82
CA LEU A 224 15.18 -12.34 -4.90
C LEU A 224 15.62 -13.38 -3.87
N ASP A 225 16.92 -13.70 -3.82
CA ASP A 225 17.45 -14.75 -2.94
C ASP A 225 16.71 -16.09 -3.10
N ASN A 226 16.34 -16.42 -4.35
CA ASN A 226 15.53 -17.59 -4.75
C ASN A 226 14.05 -17.56 -4.28
N MET A 227 13.56 -16.42 -3.81
CA MET A 227 12.15 -16.23 -3.46
C MET A 227 11.39 -15.54 -4.59
N SER A 228 10.26 -16.11 -5.00
CA SER A 228 9.35 -15.50 -5.97
C SER A 228 8.20 -14.80 -5.26
N VAL A 229 7.93 -13.54 -5.62
CA VAL A 229 6.76 -12.79 -5.11
C VAL A 229 5.42 -13.29 -5.62
N PHE A 230 5.43 -14.22 -6.58
CA PHE A 230 4.23 -14.89 -7.07
C PHE A 230 4.00 -16.26 -6.44
N ASP A 231 4.92 -16.71 -5.56
CA ASP A 231 4.68 -17.90 -4.77
C ASP A 231 3.60 -17.61 -3.72
N LYS A 232 2.56 -18.46 -3.68
CA LYS A 232 1.44 -18.33 -2.74
C LYS A 232 1.87 -18.57 -1.31
N ASP A 233 2.94 -19.35 -1.13
CA ASP A 233 3.47 -19.72 0.18
C ASP A 233 4.64 -18.80 0.59
N LEU A 234 4.86 -17.68 -0.11
CA LEU A 234 5.91 -16.73 0.24
C LEU A 234 5.69 -16.15 1.64
N ASP A 235 6.65 -16.40 2.53
CA ASP A 235 6.75 -15.68 3.79
C ASP A 235 7.33 -14.28 3.54
N THR A 236 6.46 -13.27 3.46
CA THR A 236 6.85 -11.87 3.27
C THR A 236 7.66 -11.31 4.43
N ALA A 237 7.67 -11.93 5.62
CA ALA A 237 8.56 -11.53 6.71
C ALA A 237 10.03 -11.91 6.44
N SER A 238 10.26 -12.92 5.59
CA SER A 238 11.60 -13.38 5.20
C SER A 238 12.11 -12.74 3.91
N TYR A 239 11.22 -12.10 3.14
CA TYR A 239 11.56 -11.49 1.85
C TYR A 239 12.35 -10.16 2.05
N PRO A 240 13.60 -10.03 1.57
CA PRO A 240 14.50 -8.94 1.96
C PRO A 240 14.06 -7.52 1.59
N LEU A 241 13.20 -7.40 0.58
CA LEU A 241 12.65 -6.12 0.11
C LEU A 241 11.18 -5.93 0.51
N ALA A 242 10.71 -6.66 1.54
CA ALA A 242 9.41 -6.45 2.15
C ALA A 242 9.57 -5.53 3.37
N LEU A 243 9.00 -4.33 3.24
CA LEU A 243 9.17 -3.25 4.21
C LEU A 243 7.98 -3.21 5.16
N THR A 244 8.25 -3.20 6.45
CA THR A 244 7.21 -3.05 7.47
C THR A 244 6.66 -1.63 7.45
N VAL A 245 5.34 -1.50 7.44
CA VAL A 245 4.64 -0.23 7.67
C VAL A 245 4.05 -0.25 9.08
N SER A 246 4.37 0.75 9.90
CA SER A 246 3.98 0.83 11.31
C SER A 246 3.35 2.17 11.68
#